data_AF-A0A8S2G269-F1
#
_entry.id   AF-A0A8S2G269-F1
#
_cell.length_a   1.000
_cell.length_b   1.000
_cell.length_c   1.000
_cell.angle_alpha   90.00
_cell.angle_beta   90.00
_cell.angle_gamma   90.00
#
_symmetry.space_group_name_H-M   'P 1'
#
loop_
_entity.id
_entity.type
_entity.pdbx_description
1 polymer ?
#
loop_
_entity_poly.entity_id
_entity_poly.type
_entity_poly.pdbx_seq_one_letter_code
_entity_poly.pdbx_strand_id
1 'polypeptide(L)'
;IADGAGGNKMYGFNPKLFSNSLMKNCSSLFNTGNYSVQEPKKLLCNAFDYVQDENCYGSSTACLVGVDCSTARLYSVNIGDSGYVILRNGKVLYRSRSQKMNGDCPRQLDVYPWTAALKQQGL
;
A
#
# COMPACT_ATOMS: atom_id res chain seq x y z
N ILE A 1 -0.89 6.57 -1.88
CA ILE A 1 -0.62 6.20 -3.29
C ILE A 1 -0.62 4.68 -3.38
N ALA A 2 -1.26 4.12 -4.40
CA ALA A 2 -1.17 2.71 -4.73
C ALA A 2 -1.15 2.56 -6.25
N ASP A 3 -0.23 1.76 -6.79
CA ASP A 3 -0.12 1.50 -8.22
C ASP A 3 -0.49 0.04 -8.51
N GLY A 4 -1.63 -0.15 -9.15
CA GLY A 4 -2.18 -1.46 -9.49
C GLY A 4 -1.35 -2.16 -10.55
N ALA A 5 -0.91 -3.39 -10.27
CA ALA A 5 -0.04 -4.15 -11.17
C ALA A 5 -0.69 -4.36 -12.55
N GLY A 6 0.04 -4.04 -13.61
CA GLY A 6 -0.43 -4.32 -14.98
C GLY A 6 -0.71 -5.81 -15.23
N GLY A 7 0.01 -6.70 -14.55
CA GLY A 7 -0.16 -8.15 -14.62
C GLY A 7 -1.52 -8.66 -14.16
N ASN A 8 -2.27 -7.88 -13.36
CA ASN A 8 -3.63 -8.24 -12.94
C ASN A 8 -4.56 -8.54 -14.14
N LYS A 9 -4.36 -7.85 -15.27
CA LYS A 9 -5.13 -8.08 -16.50
C LYS A 9 -4.99 -9.49 -17.07
N MET A 10 -3.83 -10.13 -16.89
CA MET A 10 -3.59 -11.51 -17.36
C MET A 10 -4.47 -12.52 -16.62
N TYR A 11 -4.88 -12.18 -15.40
CA TYR A 11 -5.78 -12.99 -14.57
C TYR A 11 -7.24 -12.53 -14.64
N GLY A 12 -7.58 -11.62 -15.56
CA GLY A 12 -8.94 -11.08 -15.72
C GLY A 12 -9.33 -10.02 -14.68
N PHE A 13 -8.40 -9.59 -13.82
CA PHE A 13 -8.67 -8.57 -12.80
C PHE A 13 -8.35 -7.17 -13.31
N ASN A 14 -9.21 -6.21 -12.97
CA ASN A 14 -8.97 -4.80 -13.29
C ASN A 14 -7.96 -4.22 -12.29
N PRO A 15 -6.74 -3.80 -12.72
CA PRO A 15 -5.71 -3.29 -11.82
C PRO A 15 -6.16 -2.12 -10.94
N LYS A 16 -7.12 -1.33 -11.44
CA LYS A 16 -7.61 -0.15 -10.72
C LYS A 16 -8.47 -0.52 -9.52
N LEU A 17 -9.18 -1.66 -9.56
CA LEU A 17 -10.11 -2.03 -8.49
C LEU A 17 -9.37 -2.27 -7.17
N PHE A 18 -8.31 -3.07 -7.21
CA PHE A 18 -7.49 -3.36 -6.04
C PHE A 18 -6.87 -2.10 -5.43
N SER A 19 -6.15 -1.30 -6.23
CA SER A 19 -5.47 -0.10 -5.75
C SER A 19 -6.48 0.94 -5.21
N ASN A 20 -7.65 1.05 -5.85
CA ASN A 20 -8.70 1.96 -5.40
C ASN A 20 -9.38 1.49 -4.11
N SER A 21 -9.72 0.19 -3.99
CA SER A 21 -10.29 -0.36 -2.75
C SER A 21 -9.31 -0.16 -1.59
N LEU A 22 -8.03 -0.48 -1.78
CA LEU A 22 -6.99 -0.30 -0.76
C LEU A 22 -6.91 1.15 -0.26
N MET A 23 -6.86 2.13 -1.15
CA MET A 23 -6.78 3.55 -0.76
C MET A 23 -8.10 4.08 -0.20
N LYS A 24 -9.25 3.59 -0.69
CA LYS A 24 -10.57 3.91 -0.12
C LYS A 24 -10.67 3.42 1.32
N ASN A 25 -10.27 2.18 1.59
CA ASN A 25 -10.27 1.60 2.93
C ASN A 25 -9.28 2.33 3.86
N CYS A 26 -8.09 2.71 3.37
CA CYS A 26 -7.18 3.58 4.13
C CYS A 26 -7.85 4.92 4.51
N SER A 27 -8.52 5.58 3.56
CA SER A 27 -9.19 6.86 3.82
C SER A 27 -10.34 6.70 4.80
N SER A 28 -11.20 5.68 4.61
CA SER A 28 -12.33 5.41 5.48
C SER A 28 -11.89 5.12 6.91
N LEU A 29 -10.87 4.26 7.09
CA LEU A 29 -10.33 3.94 8.40
C LEU A 29 -9.71 5.15 9.09
N PHE A 30 -8.90 5.94 8.37
CA PHE A 30 -8.31 7.15 8.94
C PHE A 30 -9.37 8.16 9.40
N ASN A 31 -10.44 8.33 8.62
CA ASN A 31 -11.54 9.24 8.93
C ASN A 31 -12.41 8.80 10.12
N THR A 32 -12.24 7.57 10.65
CA THR A 32 -12.90 7.16 11.90
C THR A 32 -12.31 7.85 13.14
N GLY A 33 -11.12 8.46 13.03
CA GLY A 33 -10.39 9.03 14.17
C GLY A 33 -9.61 8.01 15.00
N ASN A 34 -9.70 6.71 14.68
CA ASN A 34 -9.02 5.63 15.41
C ASN A 34 -7.55 5.42 15.01
N TYR A 35 -7.06 6.16 14.01
CA TYR A 35 -5.68 6.06 13.52
C TYR A 35 -5.02 7.42 13.59
N SER A 36 -3.79 7.44 14.10
CA SER A 36 -2.95 8.63 14.07
C SER A 36 -2.12 8.70 12.78
N VAL A 37 -1.72 9.92 12.39
CA VAL A 37 -0.71 10.15 11.33
C VAL A 37 0.61 9.42 11.59
N GLN A 38 0.86 9.03 12.83
CA GLN A 38 2.07 8.31 13.26
C GLN A 38 2.03 6.80 12.98
N GLU A 39 0.87 6.25 12.60
CA GLU A 39 0.65 4.80 12.45
C GLU A 39 0.33 4.35 11.01
N PRO A 40 1.03 4.83 9.95
CA PRO A 40 0.65 4.53 8.57
C PRO A 40 0.75 3.04 8.24
N LYS A 41 1.66 2.30 8.90
CA LYS A 41 1.77 0.83 8.75
C LYS A 41 0.53 0.11 9.24
N LYS A 42 0.04 0.45 10.45
CA LYS A 42 -1.15 -0.17 11.05
C LYS A 42 -2.40 0.13 10.22
N LEU A 43 -2.51 1.37 9.74
CA LEU A 43 -3.57 1.78 8.82
C LEU A 43 -3.56 0.94 7.54
N LEU A 44 -2.38 0.76 6.92
CA LEU A 44 -2.25 -0.01 5.69
C LEU A 44 -2.58 -1.49 5.89
N CYS A 45 -2.09 -2.11 6.99
CA CYS A 45 -2.40 -3.50 7.31
C CYS A 45 -3.92 -3.72 7.46
N ASN A 46 -4.57 -2.90 8.28
CA ASN A 46 -6.00 -3.05 8.53
C ASN A 46 -6.82 -2.75 7.27
N ALA A 47 -6.43 -1.74 6.47
CA ALA A 47 -7.08 -1.49 5.19
C ALA A 47 -6.94 -2.67 4.21
N PHE A 48 -5.80 -3.35 4.23
CA PHE A 48 -5.57 -4.55 3.43
C PHE A 48 -6.40 -5.75 3.91
N ASP A 49 -6.68 -5.87 5.21
CA ASP A 49 -7.62 -6.87 5.73
C ASP A 49 -9.04 -6.66 5.17
N TYR A 50 -9.53 -5.40 5.10
CA TYR A 50 -10.81 -5.11 4.43
C TYR A 50 -10.80 -5.46 2.94
N VAL A 51 -9.69 -5.22 2.22
CA VAL A 51 -9.56 -5.61 0.80
C VAL A 51 -9.65 -7.13 0.64
N GLN A 52 -9.08 -7.90 1.57
CA GLN A 52 -9.20 -9.36 1.62
C GLN A 52 -10.64 -9.80 1.87
N ASP A 53 -11.32 -9.21 2.86
CA ASP A 53 -12.72 -9.53 3.19
C ASP A 53 -13.69 -9.18 2.06
N GLU A 54 -13.44 -8.09 1.33
CA GLU A 54 -14.18 -7.68 0.14
C GLU A 54 -13.95 -8.60 -1.07
N ASN A 55 -13.01 -9.56 -0.99
CA ASN A 55 -12.54 -10.36 -2.12
C ASN A 55 -12.15 -9.50 -3.33
N CYS A 56 -11.55 -8.33 -3.07
CA CYS A 56 -11.10 -7.44 -4.14
C CYS A 56 -9.79 -7.98 -4.70
N TYR A 57 -9.88 -8.81 -5.74
CA TYR A 57 -8.71 -9.51 -6.29
C TYR A 57 -7.80 -8.61 -7.13
N GLY A 58 -6.51 -8.87 -7.01
CA GLY A 58 -5.45 -8.17 -7.72
C GLY A 58 -4.25 -7.91 -6.82
N SER A 59 -3.37 -7.04 -7.31
CA SER A 59 -2.20 -6.60 -6.56
C SER A 59 -1.84 -5.14 -6.84
N SER A 60 -1.20 -4.48 -5.89
CA SER A 60 -0.65 -3.14 -6.08
C SER A 60 0.56 -2.87 -5.19
N THR A 61 1.35 -1.87 -5.56
CA THR A 61 2.24 -1.20 -4.59
C THR A 61 1.40 -0.41 -3.58
N ALA A 62 2.03 0.05 -2.50
CA ALA A 62 1.41 1.04 -1.61
C ALA A 62 2.46 1.92 -0.94
N CYS A 63 2.22 3.24 -0.96
CA CYS A 63 3.00 4.23 -0.24
C CYS A 63 2.06 5.18 0.51
N LEU A 64 2.16 5.18 1.84
CA LEU A 64 1.46 6.13 2.71
C LEU A 64 2.48 7.00 3.45
N VAL A 65 2.15 8.28 3.56
CA VAL A 65 2.96 9.28 4.26
C VAL A 65 2.02 10.10 5.14
N GLY A 66 2.30 10.13 6.44
CA GLY A 66 1.69 11.03 7.41
C GLY A 66 2.70 12.09 7.84
N VAL A 67 2.28 13.35 7.88
CA VAL A 67 3.11 14.47 8.35
C VAL A 67 2.48 15.02 9.61
N ASP A 68 3.21 14.95 10.71
CA ASP A 68 2.85 15.60 11.97
C ASP A 68 3.51 16.97 12.02
N CYS A 69 2.73 18.01 11.74
CA CYS A 69 3.19 19.40 11.73
C CYS A 69 3.54 19.90 13.13
N SER A 70 2.97 19.33 14.19
CA SER A 70 3.26 19.75 15.57
C SER A 70 4.65 19.32 16.02
N THR A 71 5.12 18.17 15.53
CA THR A 71 6.44 17.62 15.86
C THR A 71 7.45 17.74 14.71
N ALA A 72 7.02 18.26 13.55
CA ALA A 72 7.78 18.30 12.30
C ALA A 72 8.32 16.92 11.86
N ARG A 73 7.58 15.85 12.16
CA ARG A 73 7.96 14.47 11.83
C ARG A 73 7.14 13.93 10.67
N LEU A 74 7.78 13.07 9.88
CA LEU A 74 7.16 12.33 8.79
C LEU A 74 7.20 10.85 9.13
N TYR A 75 6.03 10.20 9.07
CA TYR A 75 5.84 8.78 9.26
C TYR A 75 5.43 8.18 7.92
N SER A 76 6.00 7.05 7.55
CA SER A 76 5.68 6.43 6.26
C SER A 76 5.69 4.92 6.32
N VAL A 77 4.97 4.32 5.38
CA VAL A 77 5.11 2.91 5.02
C VAL A 77 5.14 2.83 3.50
N ASN A 78 6.05 2.03 2.96
CA ASN A 78 6.18 1.80 1.53
C ASN A 78 6.37 0.31 1.26
N ILE A 79 5.66 -0.19 0.26
CA ILE A 79 5.86 -1.51 -0.35
C ILE A 79 5.81 -1.35 -1.87
N GLY A 80 6.84 -1.86 -2.54
CA GLY A 80 7.05 -1.71 -3.97
C GLY A 80 7.98 -0.56 -4.35
N ASP A 81 7.87 -0.10 -5.58
CA ASP A 81 8.72 0.94 -6.18
C ASP A 81 8.04 2.31 -6.29
N SER A 82 6.80 2.43 -5.79
CA SER A 82 6.27 3.71 -5.35
C SER A 82 7.15 4.35 -4.27
N GLY A 83 6.94 5.64 -4.00
CA GLY A 83 7.77 6.31 -3.01
C GLY A 83 7.53 7.80 -2.88
N TYR A 84 8.39 8.41 -2.08
CA TYR A 84 8.39 9.84 -1.79
C TYR A 84 9.83 10.36 -1.65
N VAL A 85 9.98 11.67 -1.80
CA VAL A 85 11.24 12.39 -1.63
C VAL A 85 10.99 13.57 -0.71
N ILE A 86 11.91 13.82 0.22
CA ILE A 86 11.89 15.01 1.07
C ILE A 86 12.88 16.02 0.47
N LEU A 87 12.35 17.14 0.02
CA LEU A 87 13.13 18.28 -0.48
C LEU A 87 13.14 19.40 0.57
N ARG A 88 14.31 19.97 0.85
CA ARG A 88 14.46 21.14 1.71
C ARG A 88 15.58 22.02 1.17
N ASN A 89 15.32 23.32 1.03
CA ASN A 89 16.28 24.31 0.52
C ASN A 89 16.91 23.89 -0.82
N GLY A 90 16.08 23.41 -1.76
CA GLY A 90 16.52 22.98 -3.09
C GLY A 90 17.32 21.67 -3.12
N LYS A 91 17.47 20.96 -1.98
CA LYS A 91 18.24 19.71 -1.89
C LYS A 91 17.36 18.53 -1.50
N VAL A 92 17.70 17.35 -2.03
CA VAL A 92 17.11 16.08 -1.60
C VAL A 92 17.72 15.69 -0.26
N LEU A 93 16.90 15.71 0.79
CA LEU A 93 17.30 15.21 2.11
C LEU A 93 17.10 13.71 2.26
N TYR A 94 16.03 13.18 1.65
CA TYR A 94 15.67 11.78 1.77
C TYR A 94 14.92 11.31 0.53
N ARG A 95 15.15 10.06 0.13
CA ARG A 95 14.37 9.34 -0.88
C ARG A 95 13.99 7.99 -0.31
N SER A 96 12.72 7.64 -0.38
CA SER A 96 12.25 6.32 0.05
C SER A 96 12.93 5.21 -0.76
N ARG A 97 13.24 4.09 -0.10
CA ARG A 97 13.82 2.94 -0.77
C ARG A 97 12.75 2.22 -1.61
N SER A 98 13.06 1.98 -2.88
CA SER A 98 12.28 1.08 -3.74
C SER A 98 12.52 -0.37 -3.28
N GLN A 99 11.45 -1.15 -3.21
CA GLN A 99 11.48 -2.55 -2.85
C GLN A 99 11.13 -3.40 -4.07
N LYS A 100 12.10 -4.18 -4.53
CA LYS A 100 11.96 -5.10 -5.66
C LYS A 100 12.23 -6.53 -5.20
N MET A 101 11.70 -7.50 -5.92
CA MET A 101 11.95 -8.92 -5.67
C MET A 101 13.17 -9.38 -6.47
N ASN A 102 13.05 -9.41 -7.80
CA ASN A 102 14.10 -9.71 -8.78
C ASN A 102 13.95 -8.78 -9.99
N GLY A 103 15.06 -8.31 -10.56
CA GLY A 103 15.04 -7.39 -11.70
C GLY A 103 14.21 -6.14 -11.41
N ASP A 104 13.33 -5.77 -12.35
CA ASP A 104 12.43 -4.62 -12.23
C ASP A 104 11.05 -4.95 -11.68
N CYS A 105 10.84 -6.12 -11.08
CA CYS A 105 9.56 -6.49 -10.48
C CYS A 105 9.43 -5.89 -9.05
N PRO A 106 8.53 -4.91 -8.83
CA PRO A 106 8.32 -4.34 -7.50
C PRO A 106 7.66 -5.35 -6.56
N ARG A 107 7.89 -5.20 -5.26
CA ARG A 107 7.10 -5.90 -4.24
C ARG A 107 5.68 -5.34 -4.20
N GLN A 108 4.69 -6.19 -3.98
CA GLN A 108 3.29 -5.81 -4.05
C GLN A 108 2.52 -6.43 -2.89
N LEU A 109 1.43 -5.78 -2.51
CA LEU A 109 0.36 -6.42 -1.75
C LEU A 109 -0.55 -7.12 -2.76
N ASP A 110 -0.96 -8.34 -2.46
CA ASP A 110 -1.81 -9.13 -3.35
C ASP A 110 -2.93 -9.85 -2.60
N VAL A 111 -4.07 -9.97 -3.26
CA VAL A 111 -5.17 -10.85 -2.89
C VAL A 111 -5.56 -11.58 -4.15
N TYR A 112 -5.34 -12.90 -4.16
CA TYR A 112 -5.75 -13.76 -5.26
C TYR A 112 -6.58 -14.93 -4.72
N PRO A 113 -7.53 -15.47 -5.50
CA PRO A 113 -8.39 -16.55 -5.03
C PRO A 113 -7.59 -17.80 -4.64
N TRP A 114 -6.49 -18.07 -5.34
CA TRP A 114 -5.61 -19.21 -5.06
C TRP A 114 -4.68 -18.98 -3.86
N THR A 115 -4.29 -17.73 -3.56
CA THR A 115 -3.49 -17.43 -2.36
C THR A 115 -4.35 -17.46 -1.09
N ALA A 116 -5.63 -17.06 -1.19
CA ALA A 116 -6.59 -17.19 -0.09
C ALA A 116 -6.87 -18.66 0.28
N ALA A 117 -7.02 -19.53 -0.73
CA ALA A 117 -7.21 -20.97 -0.52
C ALA A 117 -6.01 -21.65 0.16
N LEU A 118 -4.78 -21.23 -0.15
CA LEU A 118 -3.55 -21.77 0.45
C LEU A 118 -3.36 -21.32 1.90
N LYS A 119 -3.69 -20.06 2.23
CA LYS A 119 -3.69 -19.58 3.63
C LYS A 119 -4.70 -20.33 4.50
N GLN A 120 -5.88 -20.69 3.96
CA GLN A 120 -6.85 -21.55 4.68
C GLN A 120 -6.33 -22.97 4.92
N GLN A 121 -5.32 -23.41 4.16
CA GLN A 121 -4.64 -24.70 4.34
C GLN A 121 -3.40 -24.59 5.24
N GLY A 122 -3.09 -23.41 5.80
CA GLY A 122 -1.96 -23.22 6.72
C GLY A 122 -0.57 -23.23 6.06
N LEU A 123 -0.49 -22.97 4.74
CA LEU A 123 0.75 -22.84 3.97
C LEU A 123 1.16 -21.38 3.76
#